data_AF-A0A526ZHE4-F1
#
_entry.id   AF-A0A526ZHE4-F1
#
_cell.length_a   1.000
_cell.length_b   1.000
_cell.length_c   1.000
_cell.angle_alpha   90.00
_cell.angle_beta   90.00
_cell.angle_gamma   90.00
#
_symmetry.space_group_name_H-M   'P 1'
#
loop_
_entity.id
_entity.type
_entity.pdbx_description
1 polymer ?
#
loop_
_entity_poly.entity_id
_entity_poly.type
_entity_poly.pdbx_seq_one_letter_code
_entity_poly.pdbx_strand_id
1 'polypeptide(L)'
;METPMSDMLIRNIPEPLKREIEQAARKSGQSLSGKAIALLREGMVAERQARLEPGLSAWDAIRATFAAENAIGDEFAKIMNEIEAERKRDFGRRPAKFAT
;
A
#
# COMPACT_ATOMS: atom_id res chain seq x y z
N MET A 1 30.32 -14.13 13.81
CA MET A 1 30.49 -14.40 12.37
C MET A 1 30.79 -13.07 11.73
N GLU A 2 32.01 -12.86 11.25
CA GLU A 2 32.36 -11.67 10.49
C GLU A 2 31.64 -11.73 9.14
N THR A 3 30.91 -10.67 8.79
CA THR A 3 30.40 -10.54 7.44
C THR A 3 31.60 -10.25 6.54
N PRO A 4 31.90 -11.06 5.50
CA PRO A 4 32.99 -10.74 4.61
C PRO A 4 32.71 -9.36 4.00
N MET A 5 33.58 -8.40 4.28
CA MET A 5 33.52 -7.08 3.66
C MET A 5 33.79 -7.26 2.16
N SER A 6 32.72 -7.31 1.36
CA SER A 6 32.86 -7.34 -0.09
C SER A 6 33.00 -5.91 -0.61
N ASP A 7 34.08 -5.62 -1.30
CA ASP A 7 34.24 -4.37 -2.02
C ASP A 7 33.37 -4.35 -3.29
N MET A 8 32.74 -3.21 -3.56
CA MET A 8 31.94 -2.98 -4.75
C MET A 8 32.45 -1.75 -5.51
N LEU A 9 32.78 -1.94 -6.79
CA LEU A 9 33.22 -0.86 -7.69
C LEU A 9 32.09 -0.47 -8.64
N ILE A 10 31.64 0.78 -8.54
CA ILE A 10 30.69 1.39 -9.48
C ILE A 10 31.49 2.25 -10.46
N ARG A 11 31.46 1.89 -11.74
CA ARG A 11 32.22 2.57 -12.81
C ARG A 11 31.31 3.38 -13.73
N ASN A 12 31.89 4.31 -14.47
CA ASN A 12 31.19 5.15 -15.46
C ASN A 12 30.00 5.92 -14.89
N ILE A 13 30.12 6.38 -13.64
CA ILE A 13 29.12 7.27 -13.04
C ILE A 13 29.15 8.60 -13.79
N PRO A 14 28.00 9.08 -14.31
CA PRO A 14 27.93 10.41 -14.92
C PRO A 14 28.48 11.48 -13.98
N GLU A 15 29.35 12.35 -14.50
CA GLU A 15 29.99 13.41 -13.72
C GLU A 15 29.00 14.30 -12.93
N PRO A 16 27.81 14.68 -13.47
CA PRO A 16 26.82 15.41 -12.69
C PRO A 16 26.35 14.67 -11.44
N LEU A 17 26.03 13.38 -11.57
CA LEU A 17 25.57 12.55 -10.46
C LEU A 17 26.66 12.39 -9.40
N LYS A 18 27.92 12.19 -9.83
CA LYS A 18 29.06 12.15 -8.90
C LYS A 18 29.15 13.43 -8.08
N ARG A 19 29.03 14.60 -8.72
CA ARG A 19 29.07 15.91 -8.05
C ARG A 19 27.92 16.10 -7.06
N GLU A 20 26.72 15.64 -7.40
CA GLU A 20 25.57 15.69 -6.49
C GLU A 20 25.83 14.88 -5.22
N ILE A 21 26.37 13.66 -5.34
CA ILE A 21 26.69 12.81 -4.19
C ILE A 21 27.80 13.46 -3.35
N GLU A 22 28.84 14.03 -3.97
CA GLU A 22 29.91 14.74 -3.27
C GLU A 22 29.38 15.94 -2.48
N GLN A 23 28.49 16.75 -3.08
CA GLN A 23 27.88 17.88 -2.39
C GLN A 23 27.01 17.42 -1.23
N ALA A 24 26.22 16.36 -1.41
CA ALA A 24 25.40 15.80 -0.35
C ALA A 24 26.24 15.27 0.81
N ALA A 25 27.37 14.61 0.51
CA ALA A 25 28.32 14.11 1.51
C ALA A 25 28.97 15.25 2.31
N ARG A 26 29.40 16.32 1.63
CA ARG A 26 29.96 17.52 2.29
C ARG A 26 28.94 18.17 3.22
N LYS A 27 27.68 18.31 2.79
CA LYS A 27 26.60 18.88 3.60
C LYS A 27 26.31 18.05 4.86
N SER A 28 26.42 16.72 4.78
CA SER A 28 26.17 15.83 5.91
C SER A 28 27.41 15.51 6.76
N GLY A 29 28.59 16.05 6.40
CA GLY A 29 29.85 15.72 7.08
C GLY A 29 30.30 14.26 6.90
N GLN A 30 29.81 13.57 5.87
CA GLN A 30 30.12 12.17 5.58
C GLN A 30 31.20 12.05 4.51
N SER A 31 31.89 10.91 4.48
CA SER A 31 32.73 10.55 3.32
C SER A 31 31.86 10.29 2.09
N LEU A 32 32.45 10.42 0.89
CA LEU A 32 31.76 10.12 -0.37
C LEU A 32 31.23 8.67 -0.39
N SER A 33 32.05 7.71 0.03
CA SER A 33 31.65 6.30 0.13
C SER A 33 30.55 6.08 1.16
N GLY A 34 30.65 6.72 2.34
CA GLY A 34 29.63 6.65 3.37
C GLY A 34 28.28 7.16 2.88
N LYS A 35 28.27 8.30 2.19
CA LYS A 35 27.04 8.86 1.60
C LYS A 35 26.50 7.98 0.48
N ALA A 36 27.36 7.43 -0.39
CA ALA A 36 26.95 6.52 -1.45
C ALA A 36 26.29 5.25 -0.87
N ILE A 37 26.88 4.66 0.18
CA ILE A 37 26.30 3.50 0.88
C ILE A 37 24.93 3.85 1.48
N ALA A 38 24.79 5.02 2.10
CA ALA A 38 23.52 5.47 2.65
C ALA A 38 22.44 5.59 1.57
N LEU A 39 22.75 6.23 0.45
CA LEU A 39 21.82 6.37 -0.69
C LEU A 39 21.43 5.01 -1.28
N LEU A 40 22.36 4.06 -1.40
CA LEU A 40 22.06 2.70 -1.85
C LEU A 40 21.13 1.98 -0.88
N ARG A 41 21.35 2.12 0.44
CA ARG A 41 20.46 1.55 1.46
C ARG A 41 19.05 2.13 1.38
N GLU A 42 18.95 3.46 1.27
CA GLU A 42 17.68 4.18 1.10
C GLU A 42 16.96 3.71 -0.17
N GLY A 43 17.67 3.61 -1.30
CA GLY A 43 17.13 3.10 -2.55
C GLY A 43 16.61 1.66 -2.45
N MET A 44 17.32 0.77 -1.73
CA MET A 44 16.86 -0.60 -1.50
C MET A 44 15.62 -0.69 -0.62
N VAL A 45 15.45 0.23 0.35
CA VAL A 45 14.22 0.32 1.16
C VAL A 45 13.08 0.83 0.29
N ALA A 46 13.30 1.91 -0.47
CA ALA A 46 12.31 2.48 -1.37
C ALA A 46 11.85 1.46 -2.42
N GLU A 47 12.77 0.67 -2.98
CA GLU A 47 12.42 -0.38 -3.94
C GLU A 47 11.62 -1.52 -3.30
N ARG A 48 11.96 -1.94 -2.08
CA ARG A 48 11.14 -2.94 -1.36
C ARG A 48 9.74 -2.41 -1.08
N GLN A 49 9.59 -1.14 -0.72
CA GLN A 49 8.28 -0.51 -0.52
C GLN A 49 7.51 -0.42 -1.83
N ALA A 50 8.14 0.01 -2.92
CA ALA A 50 7.53 0.03 -4.25
C ALA A 50 7.10 -1.38 -4.73
N ARG A 51 7.82 -2.43 -4.32
CA ARG A 51 7.46 -3.84 -4.56
C ARG A 51 6.40 -4.43 -3.61
N LEU A 52 6.10 -3.77 -2.51
CA LEU A 52 4.91 -4.07 -1.69
C LEU A 52 3.69 -3.30 -2.22
N GLU A 53 3.92 -2.17 -2.90
CA GLU A 53 2.94 -1.35 -3.62
C GLU A 53 2.63 -1.73 -5.10
N PRO A 54 2.83 -2.95 -5.63
CA PRO A 54 2.19 -3.39 -6.85
C PRO A 54 0.97 -4.22 -6.49
N GLY A 55 -0.19 -3.56 -6.50
CA GLY A 55 -1.43 -4.21 -6.91
C GLY A 55 -2.33 -4.77 -5.81
N LEU A 56 -2.44 -4.13 -4.65
CA LEU A 56 -3.76 -4.13 -4.02
C LEU A 56 -4.62 -3.23 -4.90
N SER A 57 -5.53 -3.83 -5.67
CA SER A 57 -6.64 -3.06 -6.23
C SER A 57 -7.24 -2.23 -5.10
N ALA A 58 -7.76 -1.03 -5.38
CA ALA A 58 -8.52 -0.29 -4.36
C ALA A 58 -9.55 -1.20 -3.65
N TRP A 59 -10.04 -2.21 -4.37
CA TRP A 59 -10.85 -3.30 -3.86
C TRP A 59 -10.16 -4.21 -2.81
N ASP A 60 -8.92 -4.61 -3.03
CA ASP A 60 -8.19 -5.48 -2.10
C ASP A 60 -7.79 -4.71 -0.83
N ALA A 61 -7.49 -3.42 -0.94
CA ALA A 61 -7.27 -2.54 0.21
C ALA A 61 -8.53 -2.39 1.07
N ILE A 62 -9.70 -2.16 0.43
CA ILE A 62 -10.99 -2.12 1.12
C ILE A 62 -11.32 -3.49 1.72
N ARG A 63 -11.11 -4.58 0.98
CA ARG A 63 -11.36 -5.94 1.50
C ARG A 63 -10.46 -6.26 2.70
N ALA A 64 -9.20 -5.84 2.69
CA ALA A 64 -8.31 -6.09 3.82
C ALA A 64 -8.77 -5.37 5.10
N THR A 65 -9.28 -4.13 5.00
CA THR A 65 -9.79 -3.40 6.17
C THR A 65 -11.04 -4.05 6.76
N PHE A 66 -12.00 -4.45 5.93
CA PHE A 66 -13.19 -5.17 6.42
C PHE A 66 -12.86 -6.57 6.96
N ALA A 67 -11.85 -7.26 6.40
CA ALA A 67 -11.42 -8.57 6.89
C ALA A 67 -10.77 -8.48 8.27
N ALA A 68 -9.95 -7.45 8.49
CA ALA A 68 -9.28 -7.19 9.76
C ALA A 68 -10.27 -6.90 10.90
N GLU A 69 -11.44 -6.34 10.59
CA GLU A 69 -12.54 -6.10 11.54
C GLU A 69 -13.49 -7.31 11.69
N ASN A 70 -13.16 -8.46 11.08
CA ASN A 70 -14.00 -9.66 11.06
C ASN A 70 -15.41 -9.42 10.43
N ALA A 71 -15.54 -8.37 9.62
CA ALA A 71 -16.80 -7.91 9.02
C ALA A 71 -17.13 -8.55 7.67
N ILE A 72 -16.31 -9.50 7.19
CA ILE A 72 -16.52 -10.26 5.94
C ILE A 72 -17.01 -11.69 6.24
N GLY A 73 -17.84 -11.82 7.28
CA GLY A 73 -18.59 -13.05 7.53
C GLY A 73 -19.97 -13.02 6.85
N ASP A 74 -20.82 -13.99 7.20
CA ASP A 74 -22.20 -14.10 6.72
C ASP A 74 -23.11 -12.93 7.17
N GLU A 75 -22.61 -12.01 7.98
CA GLU A 75 -23.38 -10.89 8.53
C GLU A 75 -23.89 -9.95 7.44
N PHE A 76 -23.07 -9.64 6.43
CA PHE A 76 -23.52 -8.85 5.29
C PHE A 76 -24.65 -9.56 4.52
N ALA A 77 -24.52 -10.87 4.30
CA ALA A 77 -25.54 -11.67 3.64
C ALA A 77 -26.85 -11.72 4.47
N LYS A 78 -26.75 -11.81 5.80
CA LYS A 78 -27.91 -11.74 6.70
C LYS A 78 -28.60 -10.39 6.63
N ILE A 79 -27.84 -9.29 6.69
CA ILE A 79 -28.38 -7.92 6.60
C ILE A 79 -29.07 -7.70 5.25
N MET A 80 -28.45 -8.12 4.15
CA MET A 80 -29.06 -8.00 2.81
C MET A 80 -30.34 -8.83 2.67
N ASN A 81 -30.36 -10.05 3.22
CA ASN A 81 -31.55 -10.89 3.24
C ASN A 81 -32.68 -10.28 4.07
N GLU A 82 -32.36 -9.64 5.20
CA GLU A 82 -33.33 -8.95 6.05
C GLU A 82 -33.92 -7.72 5.35
N ILE A 83 -33.08 -6.90 4.72
CA ILE A 83 -33.52 -5.75 3.89
C ILE A 83 -34.41 -6.21 2.74
N GLU A 84 -34.06 -7.30 2.05
CA GLU A 84 -34.90 -7.87 0.99
C GLU A 84 -36.22 -8.43 1.51
N ALA A 85 -36.23 -9.10 2.66
CA ALA A 85 -37.43 -9.63 3.27
C ALA A 85 -38.39 -8.50 3.67
N GLU A 86 -37.86 -7.41 4.21
CA GLU A 86 -38.64 -6.23 4.58
C GLU A 86 -39.19 -5.50 3.35
N ARG A 87 -38.38 -5.34 2.29
CA ARG A 87 -38.89 -4.83 1.00
C ARG A 87 -40.04 -5.68 0.46
N LYS A 88 -39.90 -7.01 0.45
CA LYS A 88 -40.94 -7.93 -0.03
C LYS A 88 -42.21 -7.89 0.84
N ARG A 89 -42.09 -7.54 2.11
CA ARG A 89 -43.20 -7.39 3.05
C ARG A 89 -44.05 -6.14 2.77
N ASP A 90 -43.42 -5.04 2.36
CA ASP A 90 -44.10 -3.77 2.09
C ASP A 90 -44.90 -3.75 0.77
N PHE A 91 -44.58 -4.62 -0.20
CA PHE A 91 -45.38 -4.81 -1.42
C PHE A 91 -46.74 -5.51 -1.17
N GLY A 92 -47.04 -5.94 0.06
CA GLY A 92 -48.30 -6.56 0.45
C GLY A 92 -49.42 -5.59 0.85
N ARG A 93 -49.15 -4.27 0.96
CA ARG A 93 -50.21 -3.30 1.31
C ARG A 93 -51.12 -3.08 0.10
N ARG A 94 -52.25 -3.79 0.08
CA ARG A 94 -53.34 -3.59 -0.90
C ARG A 94 -53.59 -2.09 -1.10
N PRO A 95 -53.63 -1.55 -2.33
CA PRO A 95 -54.05 -0.17 -2.52
C PRO A 95 -55.45 -0.01 -1.92
N ALA A 96 -55.64 1.06 -1.14
CA ALA A 96 -56.90 1.36 -0.49
C ALA A 96 -58.00 1.35 -1.55
N LYS A 97 -59.05 0.54 -1.32
CA LYS A 97 -60.25 0.60 -2.16
C LYS A 97 -60.90 1.95 -1.87
N PHE A 98 -60.79 2.89 -2.79
CA PHE A 98 -61.63 4.08 -2.79
C PHE A 98 -63.07 3.59 -2.94
N ALA A 99 -63.87 3.75 -1.87
CA ALA A 99 -65.29 3.43 -1.89
C ALA A 99 -66.04 4.50 -2.68
N THR A 100 -66.89 4.06 -3.60
CA THR A 100 -67.85 4.85 -4.39
C THR A 100 -68.93 5.46 -3.50
#